data_AF-A0AB34J6L4-F1
#
_entry.id   AF-A0AB34J6L4-F1
#
_cell.length_a   1.000
_cell.length_b   1.000
_cell.length_c   1.000
_cell.angle_alpha   90.00
_cell.angle_beta   90.00
_cell.angle_gamma   90.00
#
_symmetry.space_group_name_H-M   'P 1'
#
loop_
_entity.id
_entity.type
_entity.pdbx_description
1 polymer ?
#
loop_
_entity_poly.entity_id
_entity_poly.type
_entity_poly.pdbx_seq_one_letter_code
_entity_poly.pdbx_strand_id
1 'polypeptide(L)'
;MKNHEALELLLRVELPDLSESELQTLLASKATCLVAMQRYDVMTQSERADAEALLHQFPSLTIAYIEEVKDDAQSSRFYSCLIDGHCELTSENRRIPKFRIELPGYPILGDGKADNQNHAIIFSRGAIIQVTARLKYIVWLQLVNGTI
;
A
#
# COMPACT_ATOMS: atom_id res chain seq x y z
N MET A 1 5.95 -9.34 -12.60
CA MET A 1 6.75 -10.31 -11.81
C MET A 1 8.03 -10.80 -12.49
N LYS A 2 8.20 -10.75 -13.83
CA LYS A 2 9.46 -11.14 -14.52
C LYS A 2 10.73 -10.35 -14.11
N ASN A 3 10.60 -9.27 -13.34
CA ASN A 3 11.72 -8.41 -12.95
C ASN A 3 12.32 -8.78 -11.59
N HIS A 4 11.61 -9.54 -10.74
CA HIS A 4 12.06 -9.81 -9.37
C HIS A 4 13.28 -10.73 -9.35
N GLU A 5 13.20 -11.87 -10.05
CA GLU A 5 14.32 -12.82 -10.20
C GLU A 5 15.54 -12.18 -10.86
N ALA A 6 15.33 -11.33 -11.86
CA ALA A 6 16.41 -10.61 -12.53
C ALA A 6 17.10 -9.58 -11.60
N LEU A 7 16.31 -8.85 -10.82
CA LEU A 7 16.84 -7.91 -9.81
C LEU A 7 17.56 -8.66 -8.69
N GLU A 8 17.03 -9.80 -8.24
CA GLU A 8 17.69 -10.62 -7.23
C GLU A 8 19.05 -11.13 -7.73
N LEU A 9 19.10 -11.68 -8.95
CA LEU A 9 20.34 -12.12 -9.57
C LEU A 9 21.36 -10.98 -9.69
N LEU A 10 20.90 -9.80 -10.14
CA LEU A 10 21.77 -8.62 -10.23
C LEU A 10 22.33 -8.23 -8.85
N LEU A 11 21.48 -8.15 -7.82
CA LEU A 11 21.91 -7.79 -6.47
C LEU A 11 22.90 -8.83 -5.89
N ARG A 12 22.71 -10.13 -6.16
CA ARG A 12 23.66 -11.18 -5.75
C ARG A 12 25.03 -11.03 -6.43
N VAL A 13 25.06 -10.55 -7.67
CA VAL A 13 26.30 -10.33 -8.43
C VAL A 13 27.03 -9.07 -7.95
N GLU A 14 26.30 -7.97 -7.77
CA GLU A 14 26.86 -6.67 -7.37
C GLU A 14 27.26 -6.63 -5.89
N LEU A 15 26.55 -7.36 -5.03
CA LEU A 15 26.69 -7.33 -3.57
C LEU A 15 26.75 -8.76 -3.00
N PRO A 16 27.83 -9.52 -3.28
CA PRO A 16 27.93 -10.94 -2.93
C PRO A 16 28.00 -11.23 -1.42
N ASP A 17 28.38 -10.22 -0.62
CA ASP A 17 28.55 -10.36 0.83
C ASP A 17 27.25 -10.15 1.63
N LEU A 18 26.15 -9.76 0.97
CA LEU A 18 24.86 -9.58 1.64
C LEU A 18 24.31 -10.93 2.14
N SER A 19 23.80 -10.95 3.38
CA SER A 19 23.01 -12.08 3.83
C SER A 19 21.70 -12.17 3.03
N GLU A 20 21.11 -13.37 2.97
CA GLU A 20 19.83 -13.57 2.28
C GLU A 20 18.74 -12.63 2.82
N SER A 21 18.72 -12.36 4.13
CA SER A 21 17.76 -11.43 4.74
C SER A 21 17.96 -9.99 4.25
N GLU A 22 19.21 -9.53 4.15
CA GLU A 22 19.50 -8.16 3.71
C GLU A 22 19.26 -8.01 2.20
N LEU A 23 19.58 -9.05 1.41
CA LEU A 23 19.28 -9.12 -0.01
C LEU A 23 17.77 -8.98 -0.25
N GLN A 24 16.95 -9.77 0.45
CA GLN A 24 15.49 -9.71 0.32
C GLN A 24 14.94 -8.34 0.77
N THR A 25 15.52 -7.75 1.81
CA THR A 25 15.16 -6.39 2.26
C THR A 25 15.48 -5.34 1.18
N LEU A 26 16.66 -5.42 0.59
CA LEU A 26 17.10 -4.51 -0.48
C LEU A 26 16.26 -4.71 -1.74
N LEU A 27 15.93 -5.95 -2.10
CA LEU A 27 15.08 -6.28 -3.23
C LEU A 27 13.66 -5.74 -3.04
N ALA A 28 13.08 -5.91 -1.85
CA ALA A 28 11.78 -5.37 -1.49
C ALA A 28 11.76 -3.83 -1.49
N SER A 29 12.89 -3.17 -1.23
CA SER A 29 12.99 -1.72 -1.30
C SER A 29 13.08 -1.17 -2.73
N LYS A 30 13.40 -2.02 -3.74
CA LYS A 30 13.53 -1.56 -5.14
C LYS A 30 12.19 -1.32 -5.81
N ALA A 31 11.18 -2.12 -5.49
CA ALA A 31 9.86 -2.02 -6.09
C ALA A 31 8.77 -2.26 -5.05
N THR A 32 8.06 -1.20 -4.67
CA THR A 32 6.88 -1.27 -3.80
C THR A 32 5.62 -1.05 -4.61
N CYS A 33 4.57 -1.82 -4.32
CA CYS A 33 3.24 -1.62 -4.88
C CYS A 33 2.36 -0.98 -3.81
N LEU A 34 1.83 0.20 -4.11
CA LEU A 34 0.88 0.91 -3.26
C LEU A 34 -0.48 0.91 -3.96
N VAL A 35 -1.54 0.51 -3.26
CA VAL A 35 -2.90 0.51 -3.79
C VAL A 35 -3.76 1.44 -2.97
N ALA A 36 -4.35 2.45 -3.61
CA ALA A 36 -5.41 3.24 -3.01
C ALA A 36 -6.73 2.47 -3.06
N MET A 37 -7.28 2.13 -1.89
CA MET A 37 -8.57 1.45 -1.72
C MET A 37 -9.47 2.28 -0.80
N GLN A 38 -10.23 3.23 -1.37
CA GLN A 38 -11.07 4.14 -0.58
C GLN A 38 -12.10 3.41 0.29
N ARG A 39 -12.61 2.28 -0.19
CA ARG A 39 -13.71 1.53 0.46
C ARG A 39 -13.23 0.43 1.41
N TYR A 40 -11.93 0.34 1.69
CA TYR A 40 -11.38 -0.75 2.51
C TYR A 40 -12.05 -0.83 3.91
N ASP A 41 -12.32 0.31 4.55
CA ASP A 41 -12.91 0.37 5.89
C ASP A 41 -14.36 -0.14 5.96
N VAL A 42 -15.08 -0.09 4.84
CA VAL A 42 -16.50 -0.50 4.73
C VAL A 42 -16.70 -1.80 3.95
N MET A 43 -15.62 -2.57 3.74
CA MET A 43 -15.67 -3.86 3.05
C MET A 43 -16.42 -4.93 3.85
N THR A 44 -17.17 -5.77 3.12
CA THR A 44 -17.78 -6.98 3.66
C THR A 44 -16.71 -7.97 4.14
N GLN A 45 -17.10 -8.98 4.91
CA GLN A 45 -16.17 -10.00 5.40
C GLN A 45 -15.49 -10.77 4.24
N SER A 46 -16.23 -11.04 3.15
CA SER A 46 -15.68 -11.71 1.96
C SER A 46 -14.64 -10.85 1.26
N GLU A 47 -14.95 -9.57 1.00
CA GLU A 47 -14.01 -8.64 0.35
C GLU A 47 -12.74 -8.42 1.19
N ARG A 48 -12.89 -8.39 2.52
CA ARG A 48 -11.73 -8.34 3.43
C ARG A 48 -10.87 -9.59 3.33
N ALA A 49 -11.46 -10.78 3.25
CA ALA A 49 -10.70 -12.02 3.07
C ALA A 49 -9.92 -12.03 1.74
N ASP A 50 -10.50 -11.49 0.67
CA ASP A 50 -9.80 -11.33 -0.61
C ASP A 50 -8.63 -10.33 -0.51
N ALA A 51 -8.83 -9.21 0.19
CA ALA A 51 -7.75 -8.23 0.43
C ALA A 51 -6.62 -8.83 1.27
N GLU A 52 -6.94 -9.64 2.28
CA GLU A 52 -5.95 -10.37 3.09
C GLU A 52 -5.18 -11.40 2.26
N ALA A 53 -5.85 -12.12 1.36
CA ALA A 53 -5.19 -13.03 0.44
C ALA A 53 -4.20 -12.30 -0.48
N LEU A 54 -4.55 -11.09 -0.96
CA LEU A 54 -3.64 -10.26 -1.76
C LEU A 54 -2.41 -9.81 -0.95
N LEU A 55 -2.60 -9.35 0.29
CA LEU A 55 -1.49 -8.96 1.16
C LEU A 55 -0.58 -10.13 1.52
N HIS A 56 -1.13 -11.35 1.62
CA HIS A 56 -0.35 -12.56 1.84
C HIS A 56 0.42 -12.99 0.58
N GLN A 57 -0.21 -12.91 -0.59
CA GLN A 57 0.39 -13.28 -1.86
C GLN A 57 1.48 -12.29 -2.32
N PHE A 58 1.35 -11.01 -1.97
CA PHE A 58 2.26 -9.94 -2.37
C PHE A 58 2.80 -9.20 -1.14
N PRO A 59 3.88 -9.67 -0.50
CA PRO A 59 4.38 -9.08 0.75
C PRO A 59 4.80 -7.61 0.64
N SER A 60 5.26 -7.17 -0.53
CA SER A 60 5.60 -5.75 -0.81
C SER A 60 4.39 -4.87 -1.17
N LEU A 61 3.17 -5.42 -1.08
CA LEU A 61 1.92 -4.68 -1.31
C LEU A 61 1.55 -3.88 -0.08
N THR A 62 1.27 -2.60 -0.29
CA THR A 62 0.73 -1.69 0.72
C THR A 62 -0.64 -1.19 0.25
N ILE A 63 -1.55 -0.97 1.19
CA ILE A 63 -2.89 -0.46 0.90
C ILE A 63 -3.07 0.85 1.65
N ALA A 64 -3.35 1.92 0.89
CA ALA A 64 -3.79 3.20 1.43
C ALA A 64 -5.33 3.26 1.42
N TYR A 65 -5.95 3.56 2.55
CA TYR A 65 -7.40 3.67 2.67
C TYR A 65 -7.84 4.82 3.57
N ILE A 66 -9.12 5.16 3.52
CA ILE A 66 -9.74 6.14 4.41
C ILE A 66 -10.49 5.39 5.51
N GLU A 67 -10.19 5.72 6.76
CA GLU A 67 -10.92 5.26 7.93
C GLU A 67 -11.89 6.36 8.40
N GLU A 68 -13.14 5.99 8.67
CA GLU A 68 -14.11 6.88 9.30
C GLU A 68 -14.35 6.44 10.74
N VAL A 69 -14.05 7.33 11.70
CA VAL A 69 -14.34 7.13 13.12
C VAL A 69 -15.48 8.06 13.52
N LYS A 70 -16.62 7.47 13.90
CA LYS A 70 -17.77 8.23 14.40
C LYS A 70 -17.50 8.68 15.84
N ASP A 71 -17.54 9.98 16.08
CA ASP A 71 -17.49 10.56 17.42
C ASP A 71 -18.93 10.77 17.94
N ASP A 72 -19.14 10.64 19.24
CA ASP A 72 -20.47 10.77 19.88
C ASP A 72 -21.04 12.20 19.74
N ALA A 73 -20.16 13.18 19.45
CA ALA A 73 -20.47 14.62 19.35
C ALA A 73 -20.82 15.10 17.92
N GLN A 74 -21.44 14.25 17.09
CA GLN A 74 -21.90 14.52 15.72
C GLN A 74 -20.85 14.80 14.63
N SER A 75 -19.55 14.84 14.94
CA SER A 75 -18.50 14.98 13.92
C SER A 75 -17.75 13.66 13.70
N SER A 76 -17.90 13.03 12.53
CA SER A 76 -17.01 11.96 12.10
C SER A 76 -15.59 12.50 11.90
N ARG A 77 -14.59 11.78 12.40
CA ARG A 77 -13.18 12.03 12.11
C ARG A 77 -12.71 11.09 11.00
N PHE A 78 -11.89 11.62 10.11
CA PHE A 78 -11.40 10.89 8.96
C PHE A 78 -9.90 10.74 9.05
N TYR A 79 -9.40 9.55 8.74
CA TYR A 79 -7.97 9.28 8.74
C TYR A 79 -7.55 8.68 7.40
N SER A 80 -6.40 9.14 6.89
CA SER A 80 -5.70 8.48 5.80
C SER A 80 -4.73 7.47 6.41
N CYS A 81 -4.92 6.20 6.08
CA CYS A 81 -4.26 5.07 6.71
C CYS A 81 -3.45 4.27 5.69
N LEU A 82 -2.30 3.74 6.11
CA LEU A 82 -1.48 2.81 5.33
C LEU A 82 -1.29 1.49 6.09
N ILE A 83 -1.59 0.37 5.43
CA ILE A 83 -1.38 -0.99 5.94
C ILE A 83 -0.59 -1.84 4.94
N ASP A 84 -0.06 -2.96 5.42
CA ASP A 84 0.51 -4.04 4.62
C ASP A 84 0.34 -5.40 5.29
N GLY A 85 0.85 -6.46 4.64
CA GLY A 85 0.78 -7.84 5.13
C GLY A 85 1.47 -8.09 6.48
N HIS A 86 2.33 -7.17 6.92
CA HIS A 86 3.11 -7.28 8.16
C HIS A 86 2.53 -6.47 9.32
N CYS A 87 1.45 -5.73 9.11
CA CYS A 87 0.77 -5.01 10.19
C CYS A 87 0.21 -5.97 11.23
N GLU A 88 0.33 -5.61 12.51
CA GLU A 88 -0.31 -6.31 13.61
C GLU A 88 -1.84 -6.32 13.44
N LEU A 89 -2.48 -7.34 13.99
CA LEU A 89 -3.93 -7.49 13.96
C LEU A 89 -4.53 -7.09 15.31
N THR A 90 -5.63 -6.35 15.28
CA THR A 90 -6.49 -6.13 16.44
C THR A 90 -7.24 -7.41 16.80
N SER A 91 -7.90 -7.42 17.96
CA SER A 91 -8.81 -8.48 18.39
C SER A 91 -9.95 -8.77 17.40
N GLU A 92 -10.28 -7.80 16.53
CA GLU A 92 -11.31 -7.90 15.51
C GLU A 92 -10.77 -8.34 14.14
N ASN A 93 -9.53 -8.83 14.10
CA ASN A 93 -8.83 -9.23 12.89
C ASN A 93 -8.71 -8.09 11.86
N ARG A 94 -8.56 -6.84 12.35
CA ARG A 94 -8.25 -5.68 11.52
C ARG A 94 -6.77 -5.33 11.65
N ARG A 95 -6.14 -4.95 10.54
CA ARG A 95 -4.74 -4.50 10.55
C ARG A 95 -4.63 -3.14 11.22
N ILE A 96 -3.71 -3.02 12.17
CA ILE A 96 -3.32 -1.75 12.80
C ILE A 96 -2.48 -0.97 11.78
N PRO A 97 -2.89 0.25 11.36
CA PRO A 97 -2.16 1.00 10.35
C PRO A 97 -0.74 1.38 10.79
N LYS A 98 0.24 1.25 9.87
CA LYS A 98 1.62 1.74 10.06
C LYS A 98 1.67 3.26 10.11
N PHE A 99 0.84 3.90 9.29
CA PHE A 99 0.62 5.33 9.30
C PHE A 99 -0.88 5.59 9.40
N ARG A 100 -1.24 6.56 10.23
CA ARG A 100 -2.63 7.00 10.45
C ARG A 100 -2.62 8.51 10.63
N ILE A 101 -3.06 9.24 9.60
CA ILE A 101 -2.98 10.69 9.52
C ILE A 101 -4.39 11.25 9.56
N GLU A 102 -4.69 12.09 10.56
CA GLU A 102 -5.99 12.77 10.66
C GLU A 102 -6.15 13.77 9.51
N LEU A 103 -7.29 13.70 8.83
CA LEU A 103 -7.67 14.62 7.77
C LEU A 103 -8.42 15.81 8.35
N PRO A 104 -8.33 17.00 7.75
CA PRO A 104 -8.98 18.21 8.25
C PRO A 104 -10.52 18.17 8.14
N GLY A 105 -11.09 17.12 7.54
CA GLY A 105 -12.53 16.94 7.38
C GLY A 105 -12.87 15.78 6.44
N TYR A 106 -14.12 15.76 5.98
CA TYR A 106 -14.62 14.74 5.04
C TYR A 106 -13.83 14.76 3.73
N PRO A 107 -13.17 13.66 3.33
CA PRO A 107 -12.43 13.61 2.09
C PRO A 107 -13.40 13.55 0.90
N ILE A 108 -13.34 14.57 0.03
CA ILE A 108 -14.12 14.59 -1.22
C ILE A 108 -13.38 13.71 -2.22
N LEU A 109 -13.83 12.46 -2.32
CA LEU A 109 -13.32 11.48 -3.26
C LEU A 109 -14.41 11.18 -4.29
N GLY A 110 -14.17 11.50 -5.57
CA GLY A 110 -15.09 11.15 -6.65
C GLY A 110 -14.87 9.72 -7.15
N ASP A 111 -15.44 9.40 -8.33
CA ASP A 111 -15.14 8.17 -9.09
C ASP A 111 -13.69 8.15 -9.65
N GLY A 112 -12.94 9.22 -9.39
CA GLY A 112 -11.76 9.63 -10.12
C GLY A 112 -10.50 8.90 -9.70
N LYS A 113 -9.87 8.27 -10.68
CA LYS A 113 -8.49 7.77 -10.62
C LYS A 113 -7.51 8.79 -10.02
N ALA A 114 -7.71 10.10 -10.28
CA ALA A 114 -6.89 11.17 -9.75
C ALA A 114 -7.01 11.33 -8.22
N ASP A 115 -8.21 11.17 -7.66
CA ASP A 115 -8.44 11.30 -6.21
C ASP A 115 -7.74 10.18 -5.45
N ASN A 116 -7.79 8.96 -6.01
CA ASN A 116 -7.03 7.81 -5.51
C ASN A 116 -5.51 8.05 -5.53
N GLN A 117 -5.00 8.73 -6.57
CA GLN A 117 -3.59 9.06 -6.67
C GLN A 117 -3.19 10.12 -5.65
N ASN A 118 -3.99 11.18 -5.52
CA ASN A 118 -3.78 12.24 -4.55
C ASN A 118 -3.79 11.72 -3.12
N HIS A 119 -4.68 10.78 -2.82
CA HIS A 119 -4.73 10.13 -1.52
C HIS A 119 -3.46 9.29 -1.26
N ALA A 120 -3.03 8.48 -2.23
CA ALA A 120 -1.89 7.59 -2.06
C ALA A 120 -0.53 8.32 -2.04
N ILE A 121 -0.42 9.52 -2.63
CA ILE A 121 0.87 10.16 -2.87
C ILE A 121 1.68 10.41 -1.59
N ILE A 122 1.01 10.68 -0.47
CA ILE A 122 1.67 10.96 0.82
C ILE A 122 2.43 9.75 1.36
N PHE A 123 2.00 8.55 0.96
CA PHE A 123 2.63 7.27 1.33
C PHE A 123 3.63 6.77 0.28
N SER A 124 3.68 7.39 -0.90
CA SER A 124 4.66 7.03 -1.91
C SER A 124 6.08 7.47 -1.51
N ARG A 125 7.08 6.69 -1.91
CA ARG A 125 8.52 6.93 -1.67
C ARG A 125 9.31 6.50 -2.91
N GLY A 126 10.45 7.14 -3.14
CA GLY A 126 11.34 6.86 -4.27
C GLY A 126 11.50 8.05 -5.22
N ALA A 127 12.45 7.93 -6.16
CA ALA A 127 12.76 8.99 -7.11
C ALA A 127 11.78 9.04 -8.30
N ILE A 128 11.19 7.90 -8.64
CA ILE A 128 10.27 7.74 -9.76
C ILE A 128 8.94 7.24 -9.20
N ILE A 129 7.82 7.84 -9.65
CA ILE A 129 6.47 7.37 -9.35
C ILE A 129 5.78 7.05 -10.67
N GLN A 130 5.50 5.77 -10.90
CA GLN A 130 4.71 5.33 -12.05
C GLN A 130 3.28 5.02 -11.63
N VAL A 131 2.34 5.72 -12.25
CA VAL A 131 0.93 5.64 -11.90
C VAL A 131 0.16 4.99 -13.04
N THR A 132 -0.51 3.85 -12.77
CA THR A 132 -1.35 3.18 -13.76
C THR A 132 -2.80 3.17 -13.32
N ALA A 133 -3.69 3.60 -14.22
CA ALA A 133 -5.10 3.72 -13.93
C ALA A 133 -5.92 2.64 -14.66
N ARG A 134 -5.84 1.39 -14.19
CA ARG A 134 -6.67 0.29 -14.68
C ARG A 134 -7.53 -0.27 -13.54
N LEU A 135 -8.85 -0.05 -13.65
CA LEU A 135 -9.96 -0.43 -12.77
C LEU A 135 -10.40 0.63 -11.75
N LYS A 136 -11.72 0.70 -11.53
CA LYS A 136 -12.45 1.73 -10.76
C LYS A 136 -12.12 1.77 -9.26
N TYR A 137 -11.34 0.82 -8.75
CA TYR A 137 -11.14 0.66 -7.30
C TYR A 137 -9.71 0.22 -6.91
N ILE A 138 -8.79 0.08 -7.87
CA ILE A 138 -7.45 -0.45 -7.63
C ILE A 138 -6.47 0.34 -8.50
N VAL A 139 -5.64 1.17 -7.87
CA VAL A 139 -4.49 1.79 -8.54
C VAL A 139 -3.32 0.84 -8.41
N TRP A 140 -2.83 0.32 -9.53
CA TRP A 140 -1.59 -0.46 -9.57
C TRP A 140 -0.42 0.51 -9.75
N LEU A 141 0.36 0.72 -8.68
CA LEU A 141 1.65 1.42 -8.73
C LEU A 141 2.76 0.38 -8.90
N GLN A 142 3.45 0.39 -10.03
CA GLN A 142 4.64 -0.44 -10.25
C GLN A 142 5.85 0.48 -10.34
N LEU A 143 6.69 0.54 -9.30
CA LEU A 143 7.94 1.28 -9.35
C LEU A 143 9.06 0.42 -9.95
N VAL A 144 9.78 1.01 -10.90
CA VAL A 144 11.07 0.53 -11.38
C VAL A 144 12.10 1.58 -10.96
N ASN A 145 12.87 1.29 -9.91
CA ASN A 145 14.07 2.09 -9.62
C ASN A 145 15.16 1.66 -10.60
N GLY A 146 15.26 2.35 -11.73
CA GLY A 146 16.43 2.33 -12.58
C GLY A 146 17.42 3.37 -12.09
N THR A 147 18.60 2.94 -11.67
CA THR A 147 19.80 3.78 -11.70
C THR A 147 20.77 3.17 -12.70
N ILE A 148 21.29 4.03 -13.57
CA ILE A 148 22.40 3.80 -14.50
C ILE A 148 23.60 3.27 -13.72
#